data_AF-A0A8J1IPV0-F1
#
_entry.id   AF-A0A8J1IPV0-F1
#
_cell.length_a   1.000
_cell.length_b   1.000
_cell.length_c   1.000
_cell.angle_alpha   90.00
_cell.angle_beta   90.00
_cell.angle_gamma   90.00
#
_symmetry.space_group_name_H-M   'P 1'
#
loop_
_entity.id
_entity.type
_entity.pdbx_description
1 polymer ?
#
loop_
_entity_poly.entity_id
_entity_poly.type
_entity_poly.pdbx_seq_one_letter_code
_entity_poly.pdbx_strand_id
1 'polypeptide(L)'
;MQVASKVPSSVCSDPCPKGYRRAAIQGQKICCFDCLPCSEGEILNPNDDSECLKCPEDKWPDSRKEECLPKSIKFLSYEETLGSILACISVLFCLLTFSVFCLFIIKRKTPIVKANNRDLSYLLLISLMFGFMCSLAFIGRPNRIMCMIRQVMFAVIFSLCVSTILAKTITVVMIFSATNPDSKLKKLVGLRIPIYIVPVCTMVQIILCIVWLTTESPFVEFNMAAEIGIIVIECNEGSRVLFACVLGYMGLLASVSLFVAFLARKLPDTFNETKFITFSMLVFASVWVTFIPAYLSTKGKQTVAVEIFAILSSSAGCLFCIFSPKCYIILLHPEMNSKENITGRNTRNRGKRF
;
A
#
# COMPACT_ATOMS: atom_id res chain seq x y z
N MET A 1 12.56 65.40 -38.55
CA MET A 1 12.39 65.06 -37.12
C MET A 1 11.05 65.61 -36.65
N GLN A 2 10.01 64.78 -36.56
CA GLN A 2 8.74 65.18 -35.93
C GLN A 2 8.83 64.83 -34.45
N VAL A 3 8.99 65.83 -33.60
CA VAL A 3 8.80 65.68 -32.15
C VAL A 3 7.30 65.79 -31.91
N ALA A 4 6.61 64.66 -31.80
CA ALA A 4 5.23 64.63 -31.35
C ALA A 4 5.18 65.14 -29.89
N SER A 5 4.68 66.36 -29.68
CA SER A 5 4.39 66.90 -28.36
C SER A 5 3.18 66.15 -27.79
N LYS A 6 3.44 65.12 -26.97
CA LYS A 6 2.41 64.40 -26.22
C LYS A 6 1.99 65.30 -25.06
N VAL A 7 0.73 65.73 -25.04
CA VAL A 7 0.15 66.53 -23.94
C VAL A 7 0.35 65.77 -22.61
N PRO A 8 0.92 66.41 -21.57
CA PRO A 8 1.14 65.75 -20.29
C PRO A 8 -0.19 65.41 -19.60
N SER A 9 -0.32 64.17 -19.13
CA SER A 9 -1.48 63.72 -18.36
C SER A 9 -1.43 64.32 -16.95
N SER A 10 -2.50 64.98 -16.51
CA SER A 10 -2.63 65.54 -15.16
C SER A 10 -3.34 64.55 -14.23
N VAL A 11 -2.70 63.43 -13.93
CA VAL A 11 -3.19 62.40 -12.99
C VAL A 11 -2.30 62.32 -11.76
N CYS A 12 -2.90 62.07 -10.58
CA CYS A 12 -2.15 61.97 -9.32
C CYS A 12 -1.50 60.60 -9.14
N SER A 13 -2.25 59.54 -9.45
CA SER A 13 -1.78 58.15 -9.46
C SER A 13 -2.05 57.54 -10.83
N ASP A 14 -1.12 56.73 -11.32
CA ASP A 14 -1.32 55.92 -12.52
C ASP A 14 -2.36 54.81 -12.29
N PRO A 15 -3.02 54.30 -13.34
CA PRO A 15 -3.92 53.15 -13.21
C PRO A 15 -3.21 51.94 -12.59
N CYS A 16 -3.87 51.28 -11.64
CA CYS A 16 -3.28 50.12 -10.98
C CYS A 16 -3.06 48.95 -11.95
N PRO A 17 -1.98 48.17 -11.76
CA PRO A 17 -1.78 46.94 -12.50
C PRO A 17 -2.87 45.91 -12.14
N LYS A 18 -3.08 44.96 -13.05
CA LYS A 18 -4.07 43.87 -12.88
C LYS A 18 -3.79 43.08 -11.60
N GLY A 19 -4.86 42.77 -10.84
CA GLY A 19 -4.77 42.07 -9.56
C GLY A 19 -4.45 42.94 -8.34
N TYR A 20 -4.48 44.27 -8.51
CA TYR A 20 -4.28 45.26 -7.44
C TYR A 20 -5.53 46.10 -7.27
N ARG A 21 -5.95 46.28 -6.02
CA ARG A 21 -7.04 47.19 -5.64
C ARG A 21 -6.50 48.58 -5.32
N ARG A 22 -7.34 49.59 -5.54
CA ARG A 22 -7.07 50.97 -5.13
C ARG A 22 -7.28 51.11 -3.62
N ALA A 23 -6.29 51.68 -2.95
CA ALA A 23 -6.35 51.99 -1.53
C ALA A 23 -6.30 53.52 -1.36
N ALA A 24 -7.30 54.06 -0.67
CA ALA A 24 -7.37 55.50 -0.40
C ALA A 24 -6.22 55.92 0.54
N ILE A 25 -5.53 57.01 0.18
CA ILE A 25 -4.48 57.59 1.01
C ILE A 25 -5.13 58.59 1.97
N GLN A 26 -4.95 58.35 3.27
CA GLN A 26 -5.57 59.20 4.30
C GLN A 26 -5.05 60.64 4.18
N GLY A 27 -5.97 61.60 3.99
CA GLY A 27 -5.65 63.03 3.86
C GLY A 27 -5.42 63.54 2.44
N GLN A 28 -5.50 62.69 1.40
CA GLN A 28 -5.43 63.10 0.00
C GLN A 28 -6.81 63.11 -0.70
N LYS A 29 -6.87 63.70 -1.90
CA LYS A 29 -8.08 63.69 -2.74
C LYS A 29 -8.33 62.29 -3.32
N ILE A 30 -9.58 61.99 -3.66
CA ILE A 30 -10.03 60.68 -4.20
C ILE A 30 -9.24 60.23 -5.44
N CYS A 31 -8.70 61.16 -6.22
CA CYS A 31 -7.88 60.84 -7.41
C CYS A 31 -6.45 60.36 -7.09
N CYS A 32 -6.01 60.45 -5.83
CA CYS A 32 -4.72 59.95 -5.36
C CYS A 32 -4.93 58.69 -4.51
N PHE A 33 -4.36 57.59 -4.97
CA PHE A 33 -4.50 56.27 -4.35
C PHE A 33 -3.22 55.46 -4.48
N ASP A 34 -3.04 54.50 -3.59
CA ASP A 34 -2.02 53.46 -3.69
C ASP A 34 -2.61 52.19 -4.30
N CYS A 35 -1.78 51.41 -5.00
CA CYS A 35 -2.17 50.12 -5.54
C CYS A 35 -1.68 49.02 -4.61
N LEU A 36 -2.61 48.30 -3.97
CA LEU A 36 -2.31 47.17 -3.09
C LEU A 36 -2.72 45.85 -3.74
N PRO A 37 -1.88 44.81 -3.70
CA PRO A 37 -2.23 43.52 -4.28
C PRO A 37 -3.40 42.88 -3.52
N CYS A 38 -4.32 42.23 -4.24
CA CYS A 38 -5.32 41.37 -3.60
C CYS A 38 -4.66 40.20 -2.86
N SER A 39 -5.31 39.64 -1.84
CA SER A 39 -4.75 38.54 -1.04
C SER A 39 -4.72 37.23 -1.83
N GLU A 40 -4.16 36.16 -1.26
CA GLU A 40 -4.26 34.83 -1.86
C GLU A 40 -5.71 34.33 -1.87
N GLY A 41 -6.13 33.70 -2.97
CA GLY A 41 -7.51 33.25 -3.15
C GLY A 41 -8.51 34.35 -3.49
N GLU A 42 -8.05 35.59 -3.70
CA GLU A 42 -8.87 36.74 -4.08
C GLU A 42 -8.52 37.26 -5.48
N ILE A 43 -9.52 37.83 -6.16
CA ILE A 43 -9.41 38.55 -7.43
C ILE A 43 -9.86 39.99 -7.26
N LEU A 44 -9.47 40.90 -8.15
CA LEU A 44 -10.01 42.26 -8.18
C LEU A 44 -11.51 42.22 -8.54
N ASN A 45 -12.36 42.97 -7.83
CA ASN A 45 -13.78 43.04 -8.15
C ASN A 45 -13.98 43.71 -9.54
N PRO A 46 -14.59 43.04 -10.53
CA PRO A 46 -14.77 43.63 -11.87
C PRO A 46 -15.67 44.86 -11.89
N ASN A 47 -16.50 45.04 -10.86
CA ASN A 47 -17.42 46.16 -10.73
C ASN A 47 -16.87 47.27 -9.81
N ASP A 48 -15.81 47.01 -9.05
CA ASP A 48 -15.23 47.95 -8.09
C ASP A 48 -13.72 47.76 -7.92
N ASP A 49 -12.93 48.61 -8.57
CA ASP A 49 -11.46 48.58 -8.51
C ASP A 49 -10.87 48.82 -7.09
N SER A 50 -11.69 49.12 -6.07
CA SER A 50 -11.25 49.34 -4.69
C SER A 50 -11.36 48.09 -3.80
N GLU A 51 -12.06 47.04 -4.27
CA GLU A 51 -12.35 45.84 -3.48
C GLU A 51 -11.80 44.57 -4.14
N CYS A 52 -11.39 43.60 -3.32
CA CYS A 52 -11.02 42.26 -3.77
C CYS A 52 -12.11 41.26 -3.36
N LEU A 53 -12.48 40.36 -4.28
CA LEU A 53 -13.46 39.30 -4.06
C LEU A 53 -12.76 37.97 -3.86
N LYS A 54 -13.17 37.21 -2.85
CA LYS A 54 -12.71 35.83 -2.65
C LYS A 54 -13.31 34.91 -3.71
N CYS A 55 -12.48 34.07 -4.34
CA CYS A 55 -12.98 33.07 -5.27
C CYS A 55 -13.88 32.03 -4.58
N PRO A 56 -14.90 31.50 -5.30
CA PRO A 56 -15.65 30.33 -4.85
C PRO A 56 -14.75 29.13 -4.52
N GLU A 57 -15.20 28.23 -3.65
CA GLU A 57 -14.37 27.14 -3.11
C GLU A 57 -13.82 26.19 -4.20
N ASP A 58 -14.55 26.01 -5.30
CA ASP A 58 -14.19 25.18 -6.45
C ASP A 58 -13.23 25.88 -7.43
N LYS A 59 -12.92 27.16 -7.20
CA LYS A 59 -12.13 28.00 -8.11
C LYS A 59 -10.91 28.61 -7.41
N TRP A 60 -9.95 29.04 -8.22
CA TRP A 60 -8.72 29.69 -7.79
C TRP A 60 -8.39 30.87 -8.72
N PRO A 61 -7.82 31.97 -8.19
CA PRO A 61 -7.37 33.07 -9.03
C PRO A 61 -6.36 32.60 -10.08
N ASP A 62 -6.48 33.12 -11.29
CA ASP A 62 -5.42 33.03 -12.29
C ASP A 62 -4.16 33.79 -11.83
N SER A 63 -3.03 33.62 -12.53
CA SER A 63 -1.76 34.28 -12.16
C SER A 63 -1.83 35.80 -12.12
N ARG A 64 -2.82 36.42 -12.79
CA ARG A 64 -3.06 37.87 -12.81
C ARG A 64 -4.15 38.32 -11.83
N LYS A 65 -4.79 37.40 -11.09
CA LYS A 65 -5.89 37.65 -10.15
C LYS A 65 -7.06 38.44 -10.75
N GLU A 66 -7.37 38.17 -12.01
CA GLU A 66 -8.48 38.75 -12.76
C GLU A 66 -9.70 37.83 -12.77
N GLU A 67 -9.46 36.53 -12.85
CA GLU A 67 -10.53 35.55 -13.01
C GLU A 67 -10.36 34.37 -12.06
N CYS A 68 -11.48 33.87 -11.54
CA CYS A 68 -11.53 32.63 -10.78
C CYS A 68 -11.66 31.46 -11.77
N LEU A 69 -10.57 30.71 -11.96
CA LEU A 69 -10.51 29.52 -12.79
C LEU A 69 -10.84 28.26 -11.96
N PRO A 70 -11.44 27.21 -12.54
CA PRO A 70 -11.62 25.94 -11.83
C PRO A 70 -10.30 25.40 -11.29
N LYS A 71 -10.27 24.99 -10.01
CA LYS A 71 -9.07 24.40 -9.40
C LYS A 71 -8.66 23.13 -10.14
N SER A 72 -7.35 22.94 -10.30
CA SER A 72 -6.82 21.70 -10.88
C SER A 72 -7.05 20.50 -9.95
N ILE A 73 -7.27 19.33 -10.53
CA ILE A 73 -7.56 18.10 -9.81
C ILE A 73 -6.26 17.27 -9.69
N LYS A 74 -5.86 16.90 -8.46
CA LYS A 74 -4.71 16.01 -8.23
C LYS A 74 -5.15 14.64 -7.71
N PHE A 75 -4.59 13.59 -8.31
CA PHE A 75 -4.66 12.19 -7.89
C PHE A 75 -3.38 11.46 -8.36
N LEU A 76 -3.14 10.23 -7.88
CA LEU A 76 -2.02 9.40 -8.34
C LEU A 76 -2.33 8.84 -9.73
N SER A 77 -1.77 9.43 -10.79
CA SER A 77 -2.11 9.08 -12.18
C SER A 77 -1.19 7.98 -12.75
N TYR A 78 -1.69 7.20 -13.72
CA TYR A 78 -0.85 6.31 -14.52
C TYR A 78 0.11 7.06 -15.44
N GLU A 79 -0.24 8.30 -15.80
CA GLU A 79 0.53 9.12 -16.73
C GLU A 79 1.71 9.83 -16.07
N GLU A 80 1.71 9.97 -14.74
CA GLU A 80 2.84 10.55 -14.02
C GLU A 80 3.89 9.49 -13.67
N THR A 81 5.15 9.92 -13.58
CA THR A 81 6.32 9.04 -13.40
C THR A 81 6.17 8.11 -12.20
N LEU A 82 5.71 8.61 -11.06
CA LEU A 82 5.56 7.82 -9.84
C LEU A 82 4.53 6.70 -10.00
N GLY A 83 3.32 7.02 -10.49
CA GLY A 83 2.26 6.04 -10.69
C GLY A 83 2.61 5.01 -11.76
N SER A 84 3.25 5.43 -12.86
CA SER A 84 3.74 4.53 -13.91
C SER A 84 4.78 3.53 -13.38
N ILE A 85 5.76 3.99 -12.59
CA ILE A 85 6.78 3.12 -11.99
C ILE A 85 6.14 2.10 -11.05
N LEU A 86 5.25 2.54 -10.15
CA LEU A 86 4.58 1.64 -9.20
C LEU A 86 3.73 0.58 -9.92
N ALA A 87 3.02 0.97 -10.99
CA ALA A 87 2.25 0.05 -11.81
C ALA A 87 3.15 -0.99 -12.51
N CYS A 88 4.25 -0.55 -13.11
CA CYS A 88 5.22 -1.45 -13.76
C CYS A 88 5.82 -2.45 -12.77
N ILE A 89 6.22 -1.99 -11.58
CA ILE A 89 6.76 -2.85 -10.52
C ILE A 89 5.72 -3.87 -10.06
N SER A 90 4.46 -3.45 -9.86
CA SER A 90 3.35 -4.35 -9.51
C SER A 90 3.18 -5.47 -10.54
N VAL A 91 3.12 -5.13 -11.83
CA VAL A 91 2.97 -6.10 -12.92
C VAL A 91 4.18 -7.03 -13.00
N LEU A 92 5.41 -6.50 -12.89
CA LEU A 92 6.63 -7.29 -12.92
C LEU A 92 6.67 -8.33 -11.79
N PHE A 93 6.33 -7.95 -10.56
CA PHE A 93 6.27 -8.87 -9.45
C PHE A 93 5.14 -9.91 -9.57
N CYS A 94 3.99 -9.52 -10.14
CA CYS A 94 2.93 -10.46 -10.46
C CYS A 94 3.40 -11.54 -11.45
N LEU A 95 4.06 -11.13 -12.54
CA LEU A 95 4.63 -12.05 -13.55
C LEU A 95 5.75 -12.94 -12.98
N LEU A 96 6.59 -12.40 -12.11
CA LEU A 96 7.61 -13.17 -11.40
C LEU A 96 6.96 -14.23 -10.51
N THR A 97 5.94 -13.85 -9.74
CA THR A 97 5.22 -14.78 -8.85
C THR A 97 4.51 -15.87 -9.66
N PHE A 98 3.89 -15.50 -10.77
CA PHE A 98 3.27 -16.47 -11.70
C PHE A 98 4.30 -17.45 -12.26
N SER A 99 5.49 -16.98 -12.60
CA SER A 99 6.59 -17.83 -13.09
C SER A 99 7.06 -18.83 -12.01
N VAL A 100 7.16 -18.39 -10.75
CA VAL A 100 7.45 -19.27 -9.59
C VAL A 100 6.32 -20.28 -9.38
N PHE A 101 5.06 -19.87 -9.52
CA PHE A 101 3.90 -20.76 -9.44
C PHE A 101 3.94 -21.86 -10.51
N CYS A 102 4.17 -21.49 -11.76
CA CYS A 102 4.35 -22.45 -12.87
C CYS A 102 5.51 -23.42 -12.61
N LEU A 103 6.65 -22.92 -12.11
CA LEU A 103 7.78 -23.77 -11.74
C LEU A 103 7.38 -24.82 -10.69
N PHE A 104 6.66 -24.42 -9.63
CA PHE A 104 6.20 -25.33 -8.59
C PHE A 104 5.15 -26.34 -9.09
N ILE A 105 4.33 -25.98 -10.08
CA ILE A 105 3.41 -26.93 -10.76
C ILE A 105 4.20 -27.95 -11.58
N ILE A 106 5.14 -27.50 -12.42
CA ILE A 106 5.95 -28.38 -13.27
C ILE A 106 6.77 -29.33 -12.40
N LYS A 107 7.37 -28.83 -11.32
CA LYS A 107 8.22 -29.59 -10.41
C LYS A 107 7.43 -30.20 -9.23
N ARG A 108 6.10 -30.33 -9.32
CA ARG A 108 5.21 -30.83 -8.25
C ARG A 108 5.51 -32.24 -7.71
N LYS A 109 6.26 -33.04 -8.47
CA LYS A 109 6.69 -34.40 -8.10
C LYS A 109 8.01 -34.42 -7.33
N THR A 110 8.73 -33.30 -7.28
CA THR A 110 10.02 -33.23 -6.59
C THR A 110 9.85 -33.30 -5.07
N PRO A 111 10.77 -33.97 -4.36
CA PRO A 111 10.74 -34.08 -2.90
C PRO A 111 10.63 -32.74 -2.17
N ILE A 112 11.34 -31.70 -2.63
CA ILE A 112 11.28 -30.36 -2.02
C ILE A 112 9.86 -29.77 -2.06
N VAL A 113 9.17 -29.84 -3.20
CA VAL A 113 7.80 -29.31 -3.34
C VAL A 113 6.81 -30.15 -2.53
N LYS A 114 6.99 -31.46 -2.47
CA LYS A 114 6.13 -32.37 -1.70
C LYS A 114 6.27 -32.19 -0.18
N ALA A 115 7.49 -31.98 0.32
CA ALA A 115 7.75 -31.73 1.74
C ALA A 115 7.18 -30.37 2.20
N ASN A 116 7.01 -29.43 1.28
CA ASN A 116 6.65 -28.04 1.56
C ASN A 116 5.14 -27.75 1.59
N ASN A 117 4.31 -28.74 1.93
CA ASN A 117 2.84 -28.66 1.92
C ASN A 117 2.28 -27.89 0.70
N ARG A 118 2.25 -28.57 -0.45
CA ARG A 118 1.99 -27.99 -1.79
C ARG A 118 0.80 -27.04 -1.83
N ASP A 119 -0.29 -27.40 -1.17
CA ASP A 119 -1.55 -26.67 -1.26
C ASP A 119 -1.44 -25.29 -0.59
N LEU A 120 -0.79 -25.20 0.58
CA LEU A 120 -0.53 -23.92 1.25
C LEU A 120 0.48 -23.06 0.46
N SER A 121 1.49 -23.69 -0.15
CA SER A 121 2.47 -22.96 -0.96
C SER A 121 1.84 -22.40 -2.26
N TYR A 122 0.92 -23.14 -2.88
CA TYR A 122 0.13 -22.65 -4.02
C TYR A 122 -0.80 -21.51 -3.61
N LEU A 123 -1.52 -21.67 -2.49
CA LEU A 123 -2.40 -20.63 -1.98
C LEU A 123 -1.64 -19.34 -1.65
N LEU A 124 -0.44 -19.46 -1.06
CA LEU A 124 0.43 -18.31 -0.78
C LEU A 124 0.85 -17.60 -2.07
N LEU A 125 1.32 -18.32 -3.10
CA LEU A 125 1.71 -17.71 -4.38
C LEU A 125 0.52 -17.01 -5.06
N ILE A 126 -0.65 -17.64 -5.06
CA ILE A 126 -1.88 -17.03 -5.61
C ILE A 126 -2.24 -15.76 -4.83
N SER A 127 -2.19 -15.79 -3.50
CA SER A 127 -2.47 -14.61 -2.67
C SER A 127 -1.46 -13.47 -2.92
N LEU A 128 -0.18 -13.80 -3.15
CA LEU A 128 0.85 -12.81 -3.50
C LEU A 128 0.62 -12.21 -4.88
N MET A 129 0.20 -12.99 -5.88
CA MET A 129 -0.19 -12.47 -7.20
C MET A 129 -1.31 -11.45 -7.08
N PHE A 130 -2.38 -11.79 -6.34
CA PHE A 130 -3.46 -10.84 -6.07
C PHE A 130 -2.98 -9.63 -5.26
N GLY A 131 -2.03 -9.83 -4.33
CA GLY A 131 -1.42 -8.76 -3.53
C GLY A 131 -0.66 -7.75 -4.39
N PHE A 132 0.11 -8.21 -5.37
CA PHE A 132 0.75 -7.29 -6.33
C PHE A 132 -0.30 -6.56 -7.16
N MET A 133 -1.27 -7.28 -7.74
CA MET A 133 -2.32 -6.70 -8.59
C MET A 133 -3.23 -5.72 -7.86
N CYS A 134 -3.50 -5.90 -6.56
CA CYS A 134 -4.39 -5.00 -5.81
C CYS A 134 -3.85 -3.57 -5.75
N SER A 135 -2.53 -3.40 -5.84
CA SER A 135 -1.86 -2.09 -5.92
C SER A 135 -2.38 -1.23 -7.08
N LEU A 136 -2.78 -1.86 -8.20
CA LEU A 136 -3.31 -1.15 -9.37
C LEU A 136 -4.66 -0.50 -9.10
N ALA A 137 -5.45 -1.02 -8.15
CA ALA A 137 -6.73 -0.41 -7.75
C ALA A 137 -6.55 0.91 -6.99
N PHE A 138 -5.34 1.21 -6.51
CA PHE A 138 -5.01 2.46 -5.84
C PHE A 138 -4.55 3.56 -6.82
N ILE A 139 -4.19 3.21 -8.07
CA ILE A 139 -3.69 4.15 -9.08
C ILE A 139 -4.84 4.54 -10.02
N GLY A 140 -4.91 5.81 -10.37
CA GLY A 140 -5.90 6.37 -11.29
C GLY A 140 -6.92 7.27 -10.58
N ARG A 141 -7.92 7.72 -11.33
CA ARG A 141 -8.94 8.63 -10.82
C ARG A 141 -9.86 7.90 -9.84
N PRO A 142 -10.03 8.38 -8.60
CA PRO A 142 -10.91 7.75 -7.62
C PRO A 142 -12.35 7.75 -8.12
N ASN A 143 -13.03 6.63 -7.97
CA ASN A 143 -14.47 6.51 -8.16
C ASN A 143 -15.08 5.77 -6.96
N ARG A 144 -16.40 5.88 -6.77
CA ARG A 144 -17.08 5.31 -5.60
C ARG A 144 -16.80 3.81 -5.41
N ILE A 145 -16.81 3.04 -6.50
CA ILE A 145 -16.61 1.59 -6.47
C ILE A 145 -15.15 1.25 -6.11
N MET A 146 -14.18 1.93 -6.73
CA MET A 146 -12.76 1.71 -6.47
C MET A 146 -12.38 2.09 -5.04
N CYS A 147 -12.98 3.16 -4.48
CA CYS A 147 -12.78 3.53 -3.09
C CYS A 147 -13.20 2.41 -2.12
N MET A 148 -14.32 1.73 -2.40
CA MET A 148 -14.78 0.59 -1.60
C MET A 148 -13.90 -0.65 -1.81
N ILE A 149 -13.59 -0.97 -3.07
CA ILE A 149 -12.91 -2.23 -3.42
C ILE A 149 -11.43 -2.20 -3.01
N ARG A 150 -10.71 -1.07 -3.16
CA ARG A 150 -9.24 -1.02 -2.95
C ARG A 150 -8.85 -1.49 -1.55
N GLN A 151 -9.50 -0.95 -0.52
CA GLN A 151 -9.19 -1.25 0.88
C GLN A 151 -9.66 -2.65 1.29
N VAL A 152 -10.82 -3.08 0.80
CA VAL A 152 -11.34 -4.42 1.08
C VAL A 152 -10.49 -5.50 0.43
N MET A 153 -10.11 -5.30 -0.84
CA MET A 153 -9.20 -6.20 -1.55
C MET A 153 -7.88 -6.31 -0.82
N PHE A 154 -7.27 -5.17 -0.48
CA PHE A 154 -6.04 -5.12 0.29
C PHE A 154 -6.17 -5.94 1.59
N ALA A 155 -7.18 -5.64 2.42
CA ALA A 155 -7.34 -6.27 3.72
C ALA A 155 -7.58 -7.79 3.65
N VAL A 156 -8.44 -8.23 2.73
CA VAL A 156 -8.77 -9.64 2.55
C VAL A 156 -7.59 -10.43 1.98
N ILE A 157 -6.91 -9.89 0.96
CA ILE A 157 -5.75 -10.56 0.34
C ILE A 157 -4.59 -10.69 1.34
N PHE A 158 -4.31 -9.65 2.11
CA PHE A 158 -3.23 -9.68 3.09
C PHE A 158 -3.56 -10.62 4.25
N SER A 159 -4.81 -10.66 4.71
CA SER A 159 -5.26 -11.65 5.69
C SER A 159 -5.15 -13.08 5.17
N LEU A 160 -5.49 -13.33 3.90
CA LEU A 160 -5.29 -14.63 3.26
C LEU A 160 -3.80 -15.01 3.21
N CYS A 161 -2.93 -14.08 2.82
CA CYS A 161 -1.49 -14.30 2.76
C CYS A 161 -0.90 -14.63 4.15
N VAL A 162 -1.15 -13.79 5.15
CA VAL A 162 -0.62 -13.98 6.51
C VAL A 162 -1.20 -15.22 7.18
N SER A 163 -2.50 -15.50 7.02
CA SER A 163 -3.11 -16.72 7.56
C SER A 163 -2.54 -17.98 6.90
N THR A 164 -2.20 -17.94 5.61
CA THR A 164 -1.51 -19.04 4.92
C THR A 164 -0.10 -19.25 5.47
N ILE A 165 0.66 -18.17 5.73
CA ILE A 165 1.98 -18.27 6.38
C ILE A 165 1.83 -18.85 7.80
N LEU A 166 0.86 -18.39 8.58
CA LEU A 166 0.57 -18.89 9.92
C LEU A 166 0.23 -20.39 9.89
N ALA A 167 -0.67 -20.81 9.00
CA ALA A 167 -1.05 -22.21 8.83
C ALA A 167 0.16 -23.08 8.43
N LYS A 168 1.03 -22.56 7.57
CA LYS A 168 2.27 -23.22 7.16
C LYS A 168 3.23 -23.40 8.33
N THR A 169 3.49 -22.34 9.10
CA THR A 169 4.35 -22.40 10.28
C THR A 169 3.82 -23.37 11.33
N ILE A 170 2.51 -23.32 11.63
CA ILE A 170 1.88 -24.25 12.59
C ILE A 170 1.99 -25.69 12.09
N THR A 171 1.83 -25.93 10.78
CA THR A 171 2.02 -27.27 10.21
C THR A 171 3.43 -27.80 10.50
N VAL A 172 4.47 -26.98 10.30
CA VAL A 172 5.86 -27.36 10.60
C VAL A 172 6.05 -27.64 12.09
N VAL A 173 5.55 -26.77 12.96
CA VAL A 173 5.63 -26.95 14.42
C VAL A 173 4.94 -28.24 14.86
N MET A 174 3.76 -28.56 14.31
CA MET A 174 3.03 -29.78 14.63
C MET A 174 3.74 -31.04 14.16
N ILE A 175 4.30 -31.04 12.94
CA ILE A 175 5.07 -32.18 12.42
C ILE A 175 6.26 -32.47 13.33
N PHE A 176 6.99 -31.44 13.75
CA PHE A 176 8.14 -31.61 14.64
C PHE A 176 7.74 -32.00 16.07
N SER A 177 6.62 -31.48 16.57
CA SER A 177 6.11 -31.88 17.89
C SER A 177 5.63 -33.33 17.92
N ALA A 178 5.16 -33.87 16.79
CA ALA A 178 4.75 -35.27 16.68
C ALA A 178 5.91 -36.27 16.83
N THR A 179 7.13 -35.84 16.48
CA THR A 179 8.36 -36.63 16.66
C THR A 179 8.85 -36.68 18.10
N ASN A 180 8.39 -35.78 18.98
CA ASN A 180 8.73 -35.80 20.42
C ASN A 180 7.71 -36.64 21.22
N PRO A 181 8.13 -37.72 21.91
CA PRO A 181 7.22 -38.68 22.54
C PRO A 181 6.37 -38.13 23.70
N ASP A 182 6.81 -37.07 24.40
CA ASP A 182 6.16 -36.55 25.62
C ASP A 182 5.23 -35.33 25.44
N SER A 183 4.95 -34.89 24.20
CA SER A 183 4.20 -33.63 24.00
C SER A 183 2.67 -33.80 24.00
N LYS A 184 1.96 -33.01 24.83
CA LYS A 184 0.48 -32.86 24.78
C LYS A 184 -0.04 -32.41 23.40
N LEU A 185 0.85 -31.84 22.58
CA LEU A 185 0.60 -31.39 21.21
C LEU A 185 0.38 -32.55 20.22
N LYS A 186 0.75 -33.79 20.54
CA LYS A 186 0.52 -34.96 19.69
C LYS A 186 -0.97 -35.21 19.41
N LYS A 187 -1.85 -34.89 20.37
CA LYS A 187 -3.31 -34.96 20.23
C LYS A 187 -3.82 -33.93 19.20
N LEU A 188 -3.15 -32.79 19.10
CA LEU A 188 -3.48 -31.67 18.20
C LEU A 188 -3.16 -31.98 16.73
N VAL A 189 -2.12 -32.79 16.48
CA VAL A 189 -1.70 -33.24 15.14
C VAL A 189 -2.82 -34.03 14.44
N GLY A 190 -3.64 -34.77 15.21
CA GLY A 190 -4.77 -35.54 14.69
C GLY A 190 -5.96 -34.68 14.23
N LEU A 191 -6.09 -33.44 14.71
CA LEU A 191 -7.25 -32.57 14.43
C LEU A 191 -7.18 -31.85 13.07
N ARG A 192 -6.09 -31.99 12.29
CA ARG A 192 -5.87 -31.29 11.01
C ARG A 192 -6.10 -29.76 11.11
N ILE A 193 -5.81 -29.16 12.26
CA ILE A 193 -6.06 -27.74 12.58
C ILE A 193 -5.59 -26.75 11.48
N PRO A 194 -4.41 -26.90 10.85
CA PRO A 194 -3.92 -25.96 9.84
C PRO A 194 -4.84 -25.76 8.64
N ILE A 195 -5.66 -26.76 8.30
CA ILE A 195 -6.61 -26.68 7.19
C ILE A 195 -7.70 -25.65 7.48
N TYR A 196 -8.09 -25.49 8.74
CA TYR A 196 -9.14 -24.57 9.17
C TYR A 196 -8.64 -23.15 9.46
N ILE A 197 -7.33 -22.96 9.68
CA ILE A 197 -6.76 -21.65 10.03
C ILE A 197 -7.03 -20.62 8.93
N VAL A 198 -6.71 -20.94 7.69
CA VAL A 198 -6.86 -20.02 6.55
C VAL A 198 -8.31 -19.58 6.35
N PRO A 199 -9.31 -20.48 6.18
CA PRO A 199 -10.69 -20.05 5.98
C PRO A 199 -11.25 -19.29 7.17
N VAL A 200 -10.99 -19.73 8.42
CA VAL A 200 -11.50 -19.03 9.61
C VAL A 200 -10.92 -17.61 9.72
N CYS A 201 -9.61 -17.46 9.59
CA CYS A 201 -8.98 -16.13 9.70
C CYS A 201 -9.42 -15.19 8.58
N THR A 202 -9.59 -15.72 7.36
CA THR A 202 -10.05 -14.91 6.21
C THR A 202 -11.53 -14.54 6.35
N MET A 203 -12.37 -15.45 6.85
CA MET A 203 -13.79 -15.17 7.11
C MET A 203 -13.98 -14.05 8.13
N VAL A 204 -13.21 -14.04 9.23
CA VAL A 204 -13.26 -12.95 10.21
C VAL A 204 -12.94 -11.60 9.55
N GLN A 205 -11.91 -11.54 8.71
CA GLN A 205 -11.58 -10.32 7.96
C GLN A 205 -12.71 -9.87 7.03
N ILE A 206 -13.32 -10.81 6.30
CA ILE A 206 -14.43 -10.52 5.39
C ILE A 206 -15.63 -9.95 6.16
N ILE A 207 -15.98 -10.54 7.31
CA ILE A 207 -17.06 -10.04 8.17
C ILE A 207 -16.76 -8.60 8.62
N LEU A 208 -15.54 -8.33 9.08
CA LEU A 208 -15.14 -6.97 9.47
C LEU A 208 -15.27 -5.98 8.30
N CYS A 209 -14.86 -6.38 7.09
CA CYS A 209 -15.02 -5.55 5.89
C CYS A 209 -16.50 -5.32 5.53
N ILE A 210 -17.37 -6.33 5.66
CA ILE A 210 -18.82 -6.19 5.40
C ILE A 210 -19.45 -5.23 6.41
N VAL A 211 -19.13 -5.38 7.70
CA VAL A 211 -19.61 -4.46 8.75
C VAL A 211 -19.17 -3.04 8.42
N TRP A 212 -17.90 -2.83 8.08
CA TRP A 212 -17.38 -1.51 7.70
C TRP A 212 -18.10 -0.91 6.48
N LEU A 213 -18.27 -1.68 5.40
CA LEU A 213 -18.96 -1.23 4.20
C LEU A 213 -20.45 -0.94 4.40
N THR A 214 -21.12 -1.62 5.32
CA THR A 214 -22.58 -1.47 5.51
C THR A 214 -22.96 -0.36 6.48
N THR A 215 -22.04 0.05 7.37
CA THR A 215 -22.27 1.16 8.31
C THR A 215 -21.79 2.48 7.74
N GLU A 216 -20.50 2.60 7.42
CA GLU A 216 -19.88 3.85 6.94
C GLU A 216 -18.83 3.53 5.87
N SER A 217 -19.31 3.24 4.66
CA SER A 217 -18.47 2.85 3.52
C SER A 217 -17.52 3.95 3.07
N PRO A 218 -16.34 3.61 2.52
CA PRO A 218 -15.46 4.57 1.87
C PRO A 218 -16.15 5.31 0.71
N PHE A 219 -15.88 6.61 0.60
CA PHE A 219 -16.46 7.48 -0.42
C PHE A 219 -15.41 8.41 -1.04
N VAL A 220 -15.71 8.97 -2.21
CA VAL A 220 -14.83 9.93 -2.88
C VAL A 220 -14.97 11.28 -2.19
N GLU A 221 -13.85 11.83 -1.72
CA GLU A 221 -13.77 13.14 -1.08
C GLU A 221 -12.99 14.12 -1.96
N PHE A 222 -13.51 15.34 -2.06
CA PHE A 222 -12.87 16.47 -2.74
C PHE A 222 -12.24 17.36 -1.68
N ASN A 223 -10.98 17.11 -1.38
CA ASN A 223 -10.28 17.83 -0.34
C ASN A 223 -9.73 19.15 -0.91
N MET A 224 -10.45 20.24 -0.65
CA MET A 224 -10.11 21.59 -1.09
C MET A 224 -9.20 22.34 -0.11
N ALA A 225 -8.93 21.76 1.07
CA ALA A 225 -8.10 22.31 2.12
C ALA A 225 -6.70 21.66 2.21
N ALA A 226 -6.48 20.54 1.52
CA ALA A 226 -5.22 19.83 1.51
C ALA A 226 -4.09 20.61 0.83
N GLU A 227 -4.38 21.34 -0.25
CA GLU A 227 -3.40 22.11 -1.01
C GLU A 227 -4.02 23.41 -1.53
N ILE A 228 -3.31 24.53 -1.37
CA ILE A 228 -3.78 25.85 -1.80
C ILE A 228 -3.92 25.88 -3.33
N GLY A 229 -5.08 26.27 -3.83
CA GLY A 229 -5.38 26.38 -5.27
C GLY A 229 -5.58 25.08 -6.04
N ILE A 230 -5.66 23.94 -5.35
CA ILE A 230 -5.79 22.61 -5.96
C ILE A 230 -6.88 21.80 -5.24
N ILE A 231 -7.64 21.00 -5.97
CA ILE A 231 -8.56 20.02 -5.40
C ILE A 231 -7.89 18.65 -5.41
N VAL A 232 -7.63 18.09 -4.23
CA VAL A 232 -7.13 16.72 -4.12
C VAL A 232 -8.35 15.79 -4.08
N ILE A 233 -8.44 14.86 -5.04
CA ILE A 233 -9.46 13.81 -4.99
C ILE A 233 -8.84 12.59 -4.35
N GLU A 234 -9.40 12.20 -3.21
CA GLU A 234 -8.99 11.03 -2.44
C GLU A 234 -10.21 10.17 -2.07
N CYS A 235 -9.97 8.96 -1.58
CA CYS A 235 -11.05 8.19 -0.97
C CYS A 235 -10.94 8.33 0.54
N ASN A 236 -11.97 8.91 1.14
CA ASN A 236 -12.14 8.90 2.58
C ASN A 236 -12.61 7.50 3.01
N GLU A 237 -12.02 6.98 4.08
CA GLU A 237 -12.32 5.67 4.64
C GLU A 237 -13.70 5.58 5.32
N GLY A 238 -14.41 6.70 5.49
CA GLY A 238 -15.65 6.76 6.25
C GLY A 238 -15.37 6.65 7.75
N SER A 239 -15.71 5.51 8.35
CA SER A 239 -15.43 5.28 9.76
C SER A 239 -13.96 4.99 10.03
N ARG A 240 -13.25 5.94 10.65
CA ARG A 240 -11.87 5.74 11.11
C ARG A 240 -11.74 4.60 12.11
N VAL A 241 -12.76 4.40 12.96
CA VAL A 241 -12.76 3.33 13.97
C VAL A 241 -12.85 1.96 13.29
N LEU A 242 -13.79 1.78 12.36
CA LEU A 242 -13.95 0.49 11.67
C LEU A 242 -12.76 0.18 10.76
N PHE A 243 -12.21 1.19 10.08
CA PHE A 243 -10.97 1.05 9.34
C PHE A 243 -9.80 0.63 10.26
N ALA A 244 -9.65 1.26 11.42
CA ALA A 244 -8.66 0.87 12.41
C ALA A 244 -8.89 -0.55 12.95
N CYS A 245 -10.13 -1.01 13.09
CA CYS A 245 -10.43 -2.41 13.46
C CYS A 245 -10.00 -3.40 12.37
N VAL A 246 -10.25 -3.08 11.10
CA VAL A 246 -9.81 -3.89 9.94
C VAL A 246 -8.28 -4.01 9.91
N LEU A 247 -7.56 -2.88 10.03
CA LEU A 247 -6.09 -2.88 10.10
C LEU A 247 -5.57 -3.56 11.37
N GLY A 248 -6.23 -3.35 12.51
CA GLY A 248 -5.88 -3.92 13.80
C GLY A 248 -5.96 -5.44 13.81
N TYR A 249 -6.99 -6.01 13.18
CA TYR A 249 -7.08 -7.46 13.00
C TYR A 249 -5.94 -8.02 12.14
N MET A 250 -5.60 -7.35 11.03
CA MET A 250 -4.43 -7.75 10.24
C MET A 250 -3.13 -7.66 11.04
N GLY A 251 -2.96 -6.60 11.84
CA GLY A 251 -1.82 -6.43 12.74
C GLY A 251 -1.74 -7.53 13.80
N LEU A 252 -2.87 -7.93 14.39
CA LEU A 252 -2.97 -9.04 15.32
C LEU A 252 -2.57 -10.36 14.64
N LEU A 253 -3.12 -10.64 13.46
CA LEU A 253 -2.83 -11.83 12.68
C LEU A 253 -1.33 -11.90 12.32
N ALA A 254 -0.74 -10.77 11.91
CA ALA A 254 0.69 -10.65 11.64
C ALA A 254 1.54 -10.87 12.89
N SER A 255 1.13 -10.34 14.04
CA SER A 255 1.82 -10.49 15.32
C SER A 255 1.82 -11.96 15.78
N VAL A 256 0.67 -12.63 15.71
CA VAL A 256 0.56 -14.07 16.02
C VAL A 256 1.42 -14.89 15.07
N SER A 257 1.38 -14.60 13.76
CA SER A 257 2.20 -15.28 12.76
C SER A 257 3.70 -15.11 13.02
N LEU A 258 4.14 -13.89 13.33
CA LEU A 258 5.53 -13.59 13.67
C LEU A 258 5.98 -14.32 14.94
N PHE A 259 5.14 -14.31 15.99
CA PHE A 259 5.42 -15.02 17.24
C PHE A 259 5.62 -16.52 17.02
N VAL A 260 4.69 -17.16 16.30
CA VAL A 260 4.80 -18.59 15.99
C VAL A 260 6.01 -18.90 15.10
N ALA A 261 6.29 -18.05 14.10
CA ALA A 261 7.47 -18.20 13.24
C ALA A 261 8.77 -18.11 14.06
N PHE A 262 8.86 -17.13 14.98
CA PHE A 262 10.00 -16.97 15.86
C PHE A 262 10.24 -18.17 16.77
N LEU A 263 9.18 -18.82 17.28
CA LEU A 263 9.31 -20.07 18.03
C LEU A 263 9.80 -21.22 17.12
N ALA A 264 9.29 -21.30 15.90
CA ALA A 264 9.63 -22.34 14.93
C ALA A 264 11.09 -22.24 14.42
N ARG A 265 11.75 -21.09 14.51
CA ARG A 265 13.12 -20.88 13.99
C ARG A 265 14.18 -21.79 14.62
N LYS A 266 13.92 -22.32 15.81
CA LYS A 266 14.82 -23.23 16.54
C LYS A 266 14.64 -24.69 16.15
N LEU A 267 13.60 -25.01 15.38
CA LEU A 267 13.33 -26.37 14.94
C LEU A 267 14.35 -26.77 13.86
N PRO A 268 14.96 -27.97 13.95
CA PRO A 268 15.81 -28.50 12.90
C PRO A 268 14.93 -28.84 11.68
N ASP A 269 14.72 -27.84 10.83
CA ASP A 269 13.85 -27.92 9.67
C ASP A 269 14.66 -28.19 8.39
N THR A 270 14.06 -28.88 7.44
CA THR A 270 14.69 -29.17 6.15
C THR A 270 15.00 -27.84 5.44
N PHE A 271 16.26 -27.61 5.09
CA PHE A 271 16.73 -26.41 4.37
C PHE A 271 16.54 -25.05 5.09
N ASN A 272 16.46 -25.02 6.42
CA ASN A 272 16.26 -23.78 7.19
C ASN A 272 14.97 -23.01 6.84
N GLU A 273 13.93 -23.71 6.35
CA GLU A 273 12.69 -23.07 5.89
C GLU A 273 12.02 -22.19 6.96
N THR A 274 11.93 -22.65 8.22
CA THR A 274 11.40 -21.82 9.33
C THR A 274 12.16 -20.51 9.55
N LYS A 275 13.48 -20.46 9.30
CA LYS A 275 14.26 -19.21 9.41
C LYS A 275 13.87 -18.22 8.33
N PHE A 276 13.70 -18.69 7.09
CA PHE A 276 13.26 -17.87 5.98
C PHE A 276 11.82 -17.36 6.16
N ILE A 277 10.92 -18.19 6.70
CA ILE A 277 9.56 -17.76 7.06
C ILE A 277 9.59 -16.71 8.18
N THR A 278 10.45 -16.87 9.18
CA THR A 278 10.61 -15.87 10.26
C THR A 278 11.13 -14.55 9.72
N PHE A 279 12.15 -14.58 8.86
CA PHE A 279 12.70 -13.39 8.22
C PHE A 279 11.65 -12.68 7.36
N SER A 280 10.87 -13.45 6.59
CA SER A 280 9.71 -12.96 5.84
C SER A 280 8.71 -12.21 6.72
N MET A 281 8.29 -12.82 7.84
CA MET A 281 7.32 -12.21 8.75
C MET A 281 7.88 -10.97 9.45
N LEU A 282 9.19 -10.94 9.73
CA LEU A 282 9.87 -9.77 10.29
C LEU A 282 9.85 -8.60 9.30
N VAL A 283 10.20 -8.85 8.03
CA VAL A 283 10.14 -7.85 6.95
C VAL A 283 8.71 -7.35 6.76
N PHE A 284 7.73 -8.27 6.74
CA PHE A 284 6.32 -7.90 6.64
C PHE A 284 5.92 -6.96 7.80
N ALA A 285 6.20 -7.34 9.04
CA ALA A 285 5.86 -6.53 10.21
C ALA A 285 6.57 -5.17 10.23
N SER A 286 7.85 -5.11 9.87
CA SER A 286 8.62 -3.86 9.87
C SER A 286 8.09 -2.85 8.85
N VAL A 287 7.70 -3.33 7.66
CA VAL A 287 7.06 -2.50 6.62
C VAL A 287 5.78 -1.88 7.14
N TRP A 288 4.89 -2.67 7.76
CA TRP A 288 3.61 -2.18 8.25
C TRP A 288 3.72 -1.29 9.50
N VAL A 289 4.68 -1.56 10.38
CA VAL A 289 4.98 -0.66 11.51
C VAL A 289 5.49 0.69 11.01
N THR A 290 6.33 0.70 9.97
CA THR A 290 6.87 1.93 9.36
C THR A 290 5.81 2.67 8.53
N PHE A 291 4.87 1.95 7.95
CA PHE A 291 3.75 2.52 7.20
C PHE A 291 2.89 3.46 8.07
N ILE A 292 2.60 3.10 9.33
CA ILE A 292 1.73 3.90 10.21
C ILE A 292 2.20 5.37 10.34
N PRO A 293 3.43 5.68 10.79
CA PRO A 293 3.88 7.07 10.89
C PRO A 293 4.01 7.74 9.52
N ALA A 294 4.37 7.00 8.46
CA ALA A 294 4.46 7.55 7.11
C ALA A 294 3.08 7.94 6.54
N TYR A 295 2.06 7.12 6.76
CA TYR A 295 0.67 7.39 6.39
C TYR A 295 0.14 8.62 7.13
N LEU A 296 0.41 8.75 8.43
CA LEU A 296 -0.04 9.89 9.24
C LEU A 296 0.70 11.19 8.91
N SER A 297 1.94 11.11 8.41
CA SER A 297 2.77 12.28 8.12
C SER A 297 2.63 12.79 6.67
N THR A 298 2.10 11.96 5.76
CA THR A 298 1.92 12.30 4.35
C THR A 298 0.48 12.71 4.06
N LYS A 299 0.27 13.55 3.05
CA LYS A 299 -1.06 14.02 2.63
C LYS A 299 -1.29 13.83 1.14
N GLY A 300 -2.55 13.66 0.75
CA GLY A 300 -2.99 13.56 -0.64
C GLY A 300 -2.39 12.36 -1.37
N LYS A 301 -1.96 12.55 -2.63
CA LYS A 301 -1.50 11.46 -3.50
C LYS A 301 -0.28 10.69 -2.98
N GLN A 302 0.54 11.31 -2.12
CA GLN A 302 1.72 10.64 -1.54
C GLN A 302 1.33 9.57 -0.51
N THR A 303 0.24 9.78 0.23
CA THR A 303 -0.30 8.79 1.18
C THR A 303 -0.64 7.48 0.47
N VAL A 304 -1.28 7.58 -0.70
CA VAL A 304 -1.62 6.43 -1.55
C VAL A 304 -0.36 5.74 -2.09
N ALA A 305 0.65 6.51 -2.50
CA ALA A 305 1.92 5.95 -2.98
C ALA A 305 2.68 5.18 -1.88
N VAL A 306 2.67 5.69 -0.64
CA VAL A 306 3.27 5.04 0.53
C VAL A 306 2.54 3.72 0.86
N GLU A 307 1.21 3.68 0.71
CA GLU A 307 0.43 2.46 0.89
C GLU A 307 0.77 1.40 -0.17
N ILE A 308 0.82 1.79 -1.45
CA ILE A 308 1.25 0.91 -2.54
C ILE A 308 2.68 0.39 -2.28
N PHE A 309 3.60 1.25 -1.85
CA PHE A 309 4.96 0.84 -1.52
C PHE A 309 4.99 -0.19 -0.39
N ALA A 310 4.19 -0.01 0.66
CA ALA A 310 4.06 -0.97 1.76
C ALA A 310 3.50 -2.31 1.27
N ILE A 311 2.47 -2.30 0.42
CA ILE A 311 1.87 -3.51 -0.18
C ILE A 311 2.90 -4.27 -1.03
N LEU A 312 3.59 -3.58 -1.93
CA LEU A 312 4.58 -4.17 -2.83
C LEU A 312 5.79 -4.71 -2.07
N SER A 313 6.37 -3.94 -1.16
CA SER A 313 7.57 -4.32 -0.42
C SER A 313 7.32 -5.48 0.53
N SER A 314 6.21 -5.50 1.26
CA SER A 314 5.85 -6.62 2.14
C SER A 314 5.55 -7.90 1.36
N SER A 315 4.85 -7.81 0.22
CA SER A 315 4.58 -8.96 -0.67
C SER A 315 5.86 -9.49 -1.33
N ALA A 316 6.74 -8.60 -1.79
CA ALA A 316 8.05 -8.96 -2.33
C ALA A 316 8.94 -9.61 -1.27
N GLY A 317 8.93 -9.10 -0.03
CA GLY A 317 9.58 -9.72 1.12
C GLY A 317 9.12 -11.16 1.32
N CYS A 318 7.79 -11.40 1.31
CA CYS A 318 7.24 -12.74 1.38
C CYS A 318 7.67 -13.66 0.23
N LEU A 319 7.60 -13.18 -1.00
CA LEU A 319 8.01 -13.93 -2.19
C LEU A 319 9.49 -14.33 -2.11
N PHE A 320 10.37 -13.36 -1.92
CA PHE A 320 11.81 -13.60 -2.00
C PHE A 320 12.34 -14.39 -0.82
N CYS A 321 11.86 -14.13 0.40
CA CYS A 321 12.34 -14.84 1.57
C CYS A 321 11.91 -16.32 1.52
N ILE A 322 10.65 -16.60 1.18
CA ILE A 322 10.09 -17.96 1.28
C ILE A 322 10.40 -18.81 0.05
N PHE A 323 10.45 -18.23 -1.15
CA PHE A 323 10.53 -19.00 -2.40
C PHE A 323 11.89 -18.95 -3.09
N SER A 324 12.69 -17.88 -2.96
CA SER A 324 14.01 -17.82 -3.62
C SER A 324 14.94 -18.96 -3.24
N PRO A 325 15.08 -19.37 -1.95
CA PRO A 325 15.92 -20.51 -1.59
C PRO A 325 15.46 -21.81 -2.24
N LYS A 326 14.15 -21.98 -2.45
CA LYS A 326 13.55 -23.17 -3.06
C LYS A 326 13.75 -23.17 -4.57
N CYS A 327 13.53 -22.03 -5.22
CA CYS A 327 13.81 -21.86 -6.65
C CYS A 327 15.29 -22.09 -6.96
N TYR A 328 16.19 -21.58 -6.10
CA TYR A 328 17.64 -21.80 -6.20
C TYR A 328 17.98 -23.30 -6.19
N ILE A 329 17.47 -24.06 -5.21
CA ILE A 329 17.70 -25.51 -5.14
C ILE A 329 17.07 -26.24 -6.34
N ILE A 330 15.85 -25.88 -6.73
CA ILE A 330 15.13 -26.54 -7.83
C ILE A 330 15.83 -26.34 -9.19
N LEU A 331 16.40 -25.16 -9.43
CA LEU A 331 16.96 -24.78 -10.74
C LEU A 331 18.47 -25.03 -10.83
N LEU A 332 19.23 -24.72 -9.77
CA LEU A 332 20.69 -24.70 -9.80
C LEU A 332 21.33 -25.88 -9.09
N HIS A 333 20.62 -26.52 -8.14
CA HIS A 333 21.15 -27.64 -7.34
C HIS A 333 20.17 -28.83 -7.25
N PRO A 334 19.73 -29.40 -8.39
CA PRO A 334 18.78 -30.51 -8.40
C PRO A 334 19.28 -31.76 -7.65
N GLU A 335 20.59 -31.94 -7.48
CA GLU A 335 21.22 -33.01 -6.70
C GLU A 335 20.87 -32.96 -5.20
N MET A 336 20.60 -31.76 -4.66
CA MET A 336 20.13 -31.59 -3.28
C MET A 336 18.65 -31.96 -3.12
N ASN A 337 17.91 -32.14 -4.23
CA ASN A 337 16.49 -32.47 -4.28
C ASN A 337 16.22 -33.99 -4.28
N SER A 338 17.12 -34.79 -3.69
CA SER A 338 16.94 -36.23 -3.50
C SER A 338 16.24 -36.53 -2.16
N LYS A 339 15.44 -37.60 -2.12
CA LYS A 339 14.80 -38.04 -0.85
C LYS A 339 15.84 -38.34 0.23
N GLU A 340 17.02 -38.84 -0.14
CA GLU A 340 18.07 -39.21 0.80
C GLU A 340 18.71 -38.00 1.51
N ASN A 341 18.86 -36.88 0.80
CA ASN A 341 19.37 -35.63 1.36
C ASN A 341 18.32 -34.93 2.24
N ILE A 342 17.03 -35.07 1.92
CA ILE A 342 15.93 -34.48 2.70
C ILE A 342 15.63 -35.26 3.99
N THR A 343 15.78 -36.59 3.98
CA THR A 343 15.49 -37.43 5.15
C THR A 343 16.73 -37.66 6.04
N GLY A 344 17.88 -37.03 5.74
CA GLY A 344 19.11 -37.12 6.54
C GLY A 344 19.72 -38.53 6.64
N ARG A 345 19.47 -39.42 5.67
CA ARG A 345 19.87 -40.83 5.78
C ARG A 345 21.37 -41.07 5.51
N ASN A 346 22.07 -40.09 4.94
CA ASN A 346 23.48 -40.22 4.56
C ASN A 346 24.47 -40.20 5.74
N THR A 347 24.11 -39.63 6.89
CA THR A 347 24.97 -39.67 8.09
C THR A 347 24.81 -40.95 8.91
N ARG A 348 23.72 -41.71 8.75
CA ARG A 348 23.48 -42.93 9.55
C ARG A 348 24.12 -44.21 8.97
N ASN A 349 24.42 -44.23 7.66
CA ASN A 349 25.05 -45.39 7.01
C ASN A 349 26.58 -45.33 6.92
N ARG A 350 27.21 -44.17 7.16
CA ARG A 350 28.69 -44.07 7.23
C ARG A 350 29.28 -44.55 8.57
N GLY A 351 28.47 -44.68 9.62
CA GLY A 351 28.89 -45.21 10.93
C GLY A 351 28.67 -46.71 11.15
N LYS A 352 28.28 -47.47 10.10
CA LYS A 352 28.08 -48.94 10.17
C LYS A 352 28.98 -49.72 9.21
N ARG A 353 29.99 -49.06 8.64
CA ARG A 353 31.10 -49.69 7.91
C ARG A 353 32.41 -49.25 8.55
N PHE A 354 32.66 -49.72 9.75
CA PHE A 354 34.00 -50.03 10.29
C PHE A 354 33.82 -51.12 11.33
#